data_AF-A0A841K6E4-F1
#
_entry.id   AF-A0A841K6E4-F1
#
_cell.length_a   1.000
_cell.length_b   1.000
_cell.length_c   1.000
_cell.angle_alpha   90.00
_cell.angle_beta   90.00
_cell.angle_gamma   90.00
#
_symmetry.space_group_name_H-M   'P 1'
#
loop_
_entity.id
_entity.type
_entity.pdbx_description
1 polymer ?
#
loop_
_entity_poly.entity_id
_entity_poly.type
_entity_poly.pdbx_seq_one_letter_code
_entity_poly.pdbx_strand_id
1 'polypeptide(L)'
;MTKIVRKTLADIKVTPAMKRHLKELASRPDSEIDFSDIPELTEDFFKGAIRNPFYRPVKKQVTVRLDSDIIAWLRKKGTGYQTRMNALLRSAMLKEITTKQRQS
;
A
#
# COMPACT_ATOMS: atom_id res chain seq x y z
N MET A 1 -9.29 -0.18 24.77
CA MET A 1 -8.33 0.64 23.99
C MET A 1 -7.08 -0.20 23.73
N THR A 2 -6.82 -0.61 22.48
CA THR A 2 -5.66 -1.43 22.13
C THR A 2 -4.42 -0.54 21.96
N LYS A 3 -3.38 -0.74 22.78
CA LYS A 3 -2.10 -0.02 22.63
C LYS A 3 -1.35 -0.58 21.43
N ILE A 4 -1.06 0.24 20.42
CA ILE A 4 -0.19 -0.15 19.31
C ILE A 4 1.23 -0.29 19.84
N VAL A 5 1.80 -1.50 19.78
CA VAL A 5 3.20 -1.76 20.10
C VAL A 5 4.03 -1.56 18.83
N ARG A 6 5.00 -0.67 18.87
CA ARG A 6 5.99 -0.48 17.79
C ARG A 6 7.28 -1.18 18.21
N LYS A 7 7.76 -2.11 17.41
CA LYS A 7 9.12 -2.66 17.50
C LYS A 7 9.88 -2.28 16.24
N THR A 8 11.13 -1.87 16.42
CA THR A 8 12.08 -1.56 15.35
C THR A 8 13.18 -2.62 15.32
N LEU A 9 13.94 -2.68 14.23
CA LEU A 9 15.07 -3.62 14.11
C LEU A 9 16.11 -3.42 15.22
N ALA A 10 16.27 -2.19 15.73
CA ALA A 10 17.16 -1.87 16.84
C ALA A 10 16.71 -2.49 18.18
N ASP A 11 15.41 -2.79 18.33
CA ASP A 11 14.85 -3.39 19.55
C ASP A 11 15.05 -4.93 19.59
N ILE A 12 15.54 -5.52 18.50
CA ILE A 12 15.77 -6.96 18.39
C ILE A 12 17.14 -7.31 18.96
N LYS A 13 17.18 -7.88 20.16
CA LYS A 13 18.40 -8.42 20.76
C LYS A 13 18.79 -9.74 20.12
N VAL A 14 19.78 -9.73 19.24
CA VAL A 14 20.31 -10.95 18.61
C VAL A 14 21.32 -11.61 19.55
N THR A 15 20.96 -12.76 20.11
CA THR A 15 21.84 -13.54 21.00
C THR A 15 22.90 -14.32 20.21
N PRO A 16 24.03 -14.69 20.82
CA PRO A 16 25.05 -15.53 20.16
C PRO A 16 24.50 -16.89 19.69
N ALA A 17 23.58 -17.48 20.45
CA ALA A 17 22.89 -18.72 20.05
C ALA A 17 22.06 -18.52 18.78
N MET A 18 21.33 -17.41 18.68
CA MET A 18 20.55 -17.06 17.49
C MET A 18 21.43 -16.85 16.26
N LYS A 19 22.59 -16.19 16.41
CA LYS A 19 23.56 -16.05 15.30
C LYS A 19 24.09 -17.38 14.81
N ARG A 20 24.39 -18.32 15.72
CA ARG A 20 24.84 -19.67 15.35
C ARG A 20 23.76 -20.43 14.60
N HIS A 21 22.53 -20.37 15.09
CA HIS A 21 21.40 -21.02 14.44
C HIS A 21 21.11 -20.44 13.04
N LEU A 22 21.14 -19.11 12.88
CA LEU A 22 21.01 -18.46 11.58
C LEU A 22 22.13 -18.87 10.61
N LYS A 23 23.36 -19.00 11.11
CA LYS A 23 24.50 -19.45 10.29
C LYS A 23 24.32 -20.90 9.84
N GLU A 24 23.79 -21.76 10.71
CA GLU A 24 23.46 -23.15 10.38
C GLU A 24 22.37 -23.22 9.31
N LEU A 25 21.25 -22.49 9.50
CA LEU A 25 20.16 -22.43 8.52
C LEU A 25 20.64 -21.90 7.16
N ALA A 26 21.46 -20.86 7.14
CA ALA A 26 22.02 -20.30 5.90
C ALA A 26 22.98 -21.25 5.16
N SER A 27 23.46 -22.30 5.82
CA SER A 27 24.31 -23.32 5.21
C SER A 27 23.55 -24.54 4.68
N ARG A 28 22.24 -24.65 4.97
CA ARG A 28 21.41 -25.74 4.44
C ARG A 28 21.04 -25.46 2.97
N PRO A 29 20.97 -26.50 2.13
CA PRO A 29 20.57 -26.34 0.73
C PRO A 29 19.07 -26.06 0.61
N ASP A 30 18.69 -25.23 -0.37
CA ASP A 30 17.29 -24.87 -0.62
C ASP A 30 16.39 -26.08 -0.95
N SER A 31 16.97 -27.20 -1.41
CA SER A 31 16.24 -28.45 -1.68
C SER A 31 15.65 -29.12 -0.43
N GLU A 32 16.13 -28.75 0.76
CA GLU A 32 15.59 -29.22 2.04
C GLU A 32 14.42 -28.36 2.55
N ILE A 33 14.07 -27.28 1.85
CA ILE A 33 12.93 -26.43 2.22
C ILE A 33 11.63 -27.18 1.88
N ASP A 34 10.87 -27.52 2.92
CA ASP A 34 9.54 -28.10 2.78
C ASP A 34 8.50 -27.01 2.48
N PHE A 35 7.75 -27.18 1.38
CA PHE A 35 6.67 -26.29 0.94
C PHE A 35 5.30 -26.96 1.01
N SER A 36 5.18 -28.13 1.66
CA SER A 36 3.94 -28.92 1.70
C SER A 36 2.75 -28.19 2.31
N ASP A 37 2.98 -27.23 3.21
CA ASP A 37 1.97 -26.41 3.87
C ASP A 37 1.70 -25.07 3.17
N ILE A 38 2.58 -24.64 2.26
CA ILE A 38 2.51 -23.34 1.57
C ILE A 38 2.66 -23.60 0.06
N PRO A 39 1.56 -23.98 -0.63
CA PRO A 39 1.59 -24.20 -2.07
C PRO A 39 1.93 -22.91 -2.82
N GLU A 40 2.52 -23.05 -4.01
CA GLU A 40 2.85 -21.92 -4.86
C GLU A 40 1.61 -21.10 -5.25
N LEU A 41 1.74 -19.78 -5.22
CA LEU A 41 0.68 -18.85 -5.61
C LEU A 41 0.56 -18.83 -7.15
N THR A 42 -0.47 -19.48 -7.68
CA THR A 42 -0.74 -19.54 -9.13
C THR A 42 -1.38 -18.25 -9.66
N GLU A 43 -1.37 -18.05 -10.98
CA GLU A 43 -2.05 -16.92 -11.62
C GLU A 43 -3.55 -16.83 -11.26
N ASP A 44 -4.20 -17.97 -11.06
CA ASP A 44 -5.61 -18.04 -10.65
C ASP A 44 -5.86 -17.42 -9.28
N PHE A 45 -4.91 -17.56 -8.34
CA PHE A 45 -4.98 -16.86 -7.06
C PHE A 45 -4.96 -15.34 -7.25
N PHE A 46 -4.10 -14.86 -8.15
CA PHE A 46 -3.96 -13.42 -8.41
C PHE A 46 -5.15 -12.81 -9.16
N LYS A 47 -5.91 -13.59 -9.94
CA LYS A 47 -7.13 -13.11 -10.63
C LYS A 47 -8.18 -12.57 -9.65
N GLY A 48 -8.27 -13.14 -8.45
CA GLY A 48 -9.19 -12.72 -7.39
C GLY A 48 -8.55 -11.88 -6.28
N ALA A 49 -7.23 -11.64 -6.35
CA ALA A 49 -6.51 -10.98 -5.27
C ALA A 49 -6.91 -9.51 -5.15
N ILE A 50 -7.44 -9.13 -3.98
CA ILE A 50 -7.75 -7.74 -3.67
C ILE A 50 -6.43 -7.01 -3.38
N ARG A 51 -6.13 -5.98 -4.19
CA ARG A 51 -4.98 -5.10 -3.94
C ARG A 51 -5.07 -4.54 -2.52
N ASN A 52 -3.97 -4.67 -1.76
CA ASN A 52 -3.84 -4.32 -0.35
C ASN A 52 -4.81 -3.20 0.10
N PRO A 53 -5.86 -3.53 0.88
CA PRO A 53 -6.87 -2.56 1.31
C PRO A 53 -6.30 -1.48 2.23
N PHE A 54 -5.11 -1.69 2.78
CA PHE A 54 -4.41 -0.75 3.65
C PHE A 54 -3.51 0.23 2.89
N TYR A 55 -3.40 0.11 1.56
CA TYR A 55 -2.68 1.12 0.79
C TYR A 55 -3.42 2.46 0.83
N ARG A 56 -2.85 3.40 1.58
CA ARG A 56 -3.31 4.79 1.62
C ARG A 56 -2.31 5.66 0.87
N PRO A 57 -2.69 6.27 -0.26
CA PRO A 57 -1.84 7.24 -0.94
C PRO A 57 -1.42 8.35 0.02
N VAL A 58 -0.13 8.60 0.11
CA VAL A 58 0.42 9.69 0.93
C VAL A 58 -0.05 11.02 0.32
N LYS A 59 -0.87 11.76 1.08
CA LYS A 59 -1.34 13.09 0.67
C LYS A 59 -0.20 14.07 0.88
N LYS A 60 0.15 14.83 -0.15
CA LYS A 60 1.06 15.97 -0.04
C LYS A 60 0.22 17.24 0.17
N GLN A 61 0.57 18.03 1.18
CA GLN A 61 -0.03 19.34 1.39
C GLN A 61 0.56 20.30 0.36
N VAL A 62 -0.29 20.79 -0.54
CA VAL A 62 0.07 21.76 -1.57
C VAL A 62 -0.87 22.95 -1.49
N THR A 63 -0.35 24.16 -1.71
CA THR A 63 -1.15 25.38 -1.76
C THR A 63 -1.59 25.62 -3.20
N VAL A 64 -2.90 25.55 -3.45
CA VAL A 64 -3.50 25.77 -4.78
C VAL A 64 -4.60 26.81 -4.66
N ARG A 65 -4.71 27.68 -5.66
CA ARG A 65 -5.84 28.62 -5.80
C ARG A 65 -6.89 27.99 -6.70
N LEU A 66 -8.15 28.06 -6.28
CA LEU A 66 -9.31 27.57 -7.02
C LEU A 66 -10.35 28.69 -7.07
N ASP A 67 -11.15 28.69 -8.13
CA ASP A 67 -12.21 29.66 -8.31
C ASP A 67 -13.29 29.54 -7.21
N SER A 68 -13.91 30.67 -6.90
CA SER A 68 -14.86 30.79 -5.78
C SER A 68 -16.13 29.95 -5.99
N ASP A 69 -16.59 29.83 -7.23
CA ASP A 69 -17.73 29.02 -7.65
C ASP A 69 -17.45 27.52 -7.50
N ILE A 70 -16.25 27.06 -7.84
CA ILE A 70 -15.81 25.67 -7.65
C ILE A 70 -15.81 25.32 -6.16
N ILE A 71 -15.28 26.22 -5.32
CA ILE A 71 -15.29 26.03 -3.86
C ILE A 71 -16.72 26.01 -3.32
N ALA A 72 -17.59 26.92 -3.78
CA ALA A 72 -19.00 26.96 -3.39
C ALA A 72 -19.73 25.66 -3.78
N TRP A 73 -19.53 25.18 -5.01
CA TRP A 73 -20.11 23.94 -5.49
C TRP A 73 -19.65 22.72 -4.69
N LEU A 74 -18.34 22.61 -4.41
CA LEU A 74 -17.78 21.52 -3.62
C LEU A 74 -18.29 21.52 -2.17
N ARG A 75 -18.56 22.71 -1.60
CA ARG A 75 -19.11 22.88 -0.24
C ARG A 75 -20.61 22.64 -0.16
N LYS A 76 -21.37 22.80 -1.25
CA LYS A 76 -22.83 22.55 -1.29
C LYS A 76 -23.23 21.16 -0.77
N LYS A 77 -22.37 20.15 -0.92
CA LYS A 77 -22.60 18.78 -0.45
C LYS A 77 -22.16 18.51 1.01
N GLY A 78 -21.94 19.54 1.81
CA GLY A 78 -21.61 19.43 3.24
C GLY A 78 -20.10 19.34 3.53
N THR A 79 -19.75 18.80 4.70
CA THR A 79 -18.36 18.68 5.16
C THR A 79 -17.54 17.72 4.27
N GLY A 80 -16.20 17.87 4.24
CA GLY A 80 -15.33 16.97 3.47
C GLY A 80 -15.08 17.36 2.00
N TYR A 81 -15.24 18.64 1.64
CA TYR A 81 -15.01 19.13 0.28
C TYR A 81 -13.58 18.84 -0.25
N GLN A 82 -12.56 18.86 0.62
CA GLN A 82 -11.18 18.51 0.26
C GLN A 82 -11.04 17.05 -0.17
N THR A 83 -11.73 16.12 0.50
CA THR A 83 -11.73 14.70 0.13
C THR A 83 -12.43 14.50 -1.21
N ARG A 84 -13.53 15.20 -1.46
CA ARG A 84 -14.23 15.18 -2.76
C ARG A 84 -13.37 15.75 -3.88
N MET A 85 -12.72 16.87 -3.63
CA MET A 85 -11.78 17.50 -4.57
C MET A 85 -10.68 16.52 -4.98
N ASN A 86 -10.04 15.87 -4.01
CA ASN A 86 -9.00 14.87 -4.30
C ASN A 86 -9.54 13.65 -5.07
N ALA A 87 -10.77 13.21 -4.78
CA ALA A 87 -11.41 12.12 -5.52
C ALA A 87 -11.70 12.50 -6.98
N LEU A 88 -12.17 13.74 -7.21
CA LEU A 88 -12.44 14.27 -8.55
C LEU A 88 -11.15 14.35 -9.39
N LEU A 89 -10.09 14.93 -8.81
CA LEU A 89 -8.78 15.03 -9.44
C LEU A 89 -8.22 13.65 -9.79
N ARG A 90 -8.34 12.68 -8.88
CA ARG A 90 -7.91 11.29 -9.13
C ARG A 90 -8.70 10.65 -10.27
N SER A 91 -10.02 10.86 -10.34
CA SER A 91 -10.84 10.32 -11.42
C SER A 91 -10.45 10.92 -12.77
N ALA A 92 -10.22 12.23 -12.84
CA ALA A 92 -9.76 12.91 -14.05
C ALA A 92 -8.39 12.39 -14.51
N MET A 93 -7.43 12.27 -13.59
CA MET A 93 -6.10 11.71 -13.86
C MET A 93 -6.17 10.28 -14.42
N LEU A 94 -6.96 9.39 -13.79
CA LEU A 94 -7.09 8.00 -14.25
C LEU A 94 -7.73 7.90 -15.64
N LYS A 95 -8.73 8.74 -15.92
CA LYS A 95 -9.33 8.81 -17.27
C LYS A 95 -8.29 9.21 -18.30
N GLU A 96 -7.47 10.22 -18.03
CA GLU A 96 -6.43 10.68 -18.95
C GLU A 96 -5.38 9.58 -19.22
N ILE A 97 -4.89 8.91 -18.17
CA ILE A 97 -3.92 7.81 -18.29
C ILE A 97 -4.51 6.66 -19.14
N THR A 98 -5.77 6.30 -18.88
CA THR A 98 -6.44 5.20 -19.60
C THR A 98 -6.65 5.54 -21.07
N THR A 99 -7.00 6.80 -21.39
CA THR A 99 -7.15 7.24 -22.78
C THR A 99 -5.81 7.21 -23.52
N LYS A 100 -4.71 7.65 -22.89
CA LYS A 100 -3.37 7.59 -23.48
C LYS A 100 -2.92 6.16 -23.78
N GLN A 101 -3.20 5.21 -22.87
CA GLN A 101 -2.87 3.79 -23.07
C GLN A 101 -3.65 3.11 -24.20
N ARG A 102 -4.81 3.64 -24.60
CA ARG A 102 -5.60 3.11 -25.73
C ARG A 102 -5.22 3.71 -27.08
N GLN A 103 -4.48 4.81 -27.07
CA GLN A 103 -4.04 5.54 -28.25
C GLN A 103 -2.57 5.25 -28.62
N SER A 104 -1.88 4.45 -27.81
CA SER A 104 -0.53 3.92 -28.07
C SER A 104 -0.63 2.42 -28.34
#